data_AF-A0ABD0QU48-F1
#
_entry.id   AF-A0ABD0QU48-F1
#
_cell.length_a   1.000
_cell.length_b   1.000
_cell.length_c   1.000
_cell.angle_alpha   90.00
_cell.angle_beta   90.00
_cell.angle_gamma   90.00
#
_symmetry.space_group_name_H-M   'P 1'
#
loop_
_entity.id
_entity.type
_entity.pdbx_description
1 polymer ?
#
loop_
_entity_poly.entity_id
_entity_poly.type
_entity_poly.pdbx_seq_one_letter_code
_entity_poly.pdbx_strand_id
1 'polypeptide(L)'
;ILKDSLGGNAKTLMIACISPSSSDFDESLNTLNYAKRARNIQNRATVNCRGEPDRIKALRRALENRQRSETRIIARSDPEKRLRPFELDVRKLQAESAHYRTCTDSAYRLLTELQGEGTLNAGQLLRVKEWLCAVEEERSGLTSASGLDSGIESSSTEDSTALKRGRAALNNQWDLFMPKDPDHVKEDWSGDREDYISHLQAQIQRLEQENTDFLAALEDAMEQYKQQ
;
A
#
# COMPACT_ATOMS: atom_id res chain seq x y z
N ILE A 1 -14.89 -26.80 -18.61
CA ILE A 1 -16.29 -26.54 -18.16
C ILE A 1 -17.10 -27.83 -18.04
N LEU A 2 -17.21 -28.68 -19.07
CA LEU A 2 -18.05 -29.90 -19.06
C LEU A 2 -17.36 -31.18 -18.54
N LYS A 3 -16.29 -31.05 -17.75
CA LYS A 3 -15.48 -32.20 -17.32
C LYS A 3 -16.30 -33.23 -16.53
N ASP A 4 -17.22 -32.75 -15.70
CA ASP A 4 -18.04 -33.63 -14.86
C ASP A 4 -19.21 -34.26 -15.63
N SER A 5 -19.57 -33.70 -16.79
CA SER A 5 -20.69 -34.16 -17.62
C SER A 5 -20.34 -35.36 -18.51
N LEU A 6 -19.06 -35.64 -18.75
CA LEU A 6 -18.62 -36.76 -19.60
C LEU A 6 -17.65 -37.65 -18.82
N GLY A 7 -18.19 -38.69 -18.17
CA GLY A 7 -17.45 -39.63 -17.32
C GLY A 7 -17.27 -39.19 -15.87
N GLY A 8 -17.98 -38.15 -15.42
CA GLY A 8 -17.87 -37.57 -14.09
C GLY A 8 -19.12 -37.72 -13.22
N ASN A 9 -19.26 -36.80 -12.26
CA ASN A 9 -20.37 -36.76 -11.30
C ASN A 9 -21.48 -35.81 -11.79
N ALA A 10 -22.23 -36.24 -12.80
CA ALA A 10 -23.41 -35.52 -13.30
C ALA A 10 -24.39 -36.47 -13.96
N LYS A 11 -25.70 -36.14 -13.89
CA LYS A 11 -26.72 -36.75 -14.75
C LYS A 11 -26.74 -35.97 -16.06
N THR A 12 -26.33 -36.61 -17.15
CA THR A 12 -26.13 -35.94 -18.44
C THR A 12 -27.06 -36.54 -19.48
N LEU A 13 -27.68 -35.66 -20.26
CA LEU A 13 -28.57 -35.99 -21.37
C LEU A 13 -28.05 -35.29 -22.62
N MET A 14 -27.98 -36.04 -23.72
CA MET A 14 -27.62 -35.53 -25.04
C MET A 14 -28.85 -35.61 -25.94
N ILE A 15 -29.19 -34.49 -26.59
CA ILE A 15 -30.23 -34.43 -27.61
C ILE A 15 -29.53 -34.31 -28.96
N ALA A 16 -29.77 -35.28 -29.85
CA ALA A 16 -29.30 -35.23 -31.22
C ALA A 16 -30.40 -34.65 -32.10
N CYS A 17 -30.17 -33.44 -32.63
CA CYS A 17 -31.07 -32.82 -33.60
C CYS A 17 -30.64 -33.23 -35.00
N ILE A 18 -31.54 -33.84 -35.77
CA ILE A 18 -31.28 -34.31 -37.14
C ILE A 18 -32.34 -33.78 -38.11
N SER A 19 -31.93 -33.61 -39.36
CA SER A 19 -32.80 -33.18 -40.46
C SER A 19 -33.27 -34.43 -41.24
N PRO A 20 -34.56 -34.54 -41.61
CA PRO A 20 -35.05 -35.64 -42.43
C PRO A 20 -34.75 -35.46 -43.93
N SER A 21 -34.10 -34.37 -44.33
CA SER A 21 -33.76 -34.07 -45.73
C SER A 21 -32.71 -35.04 -46.28
N SER A 22 -32.85 -35.47 -47.54
CA SER A 22 -31.86 -36.31 -48.22
C SER A 22 -30.53 -35.59 -48.45
N SER A 23 -30.54 -34.27 -48.56
CA SER A 23 -29.34 -33.45 -48.71
C SER A 23 -28.45 -33.47 -47.46
N ASP A 24 -29.04 -33.65 -46.27
CA ASP A 24 -28.34 -33.63 -44.97
C ASP A 24 -28.09 -35.05 -44.43
N PHE A 25 -28.24 -36.08 -45.28
CA PHE A 25 -28.20 -37.47 -44.86
C PHE A 25 -26.85 -37.86 -44.22
N ASP A 26 -25.74 -37.41 -44.82
CA ASP A 26 -24.39 -37.75 -44.35
C ASP A 26 -24.10 -37.11 -42.97
N GLU A 27 -24.46 -35.84 -42.79
CA GLU A 27 -24.31 -35.15 -41.50
C GLU A 27 -25.22 -35.70 -40.41
N SER A 28 -26.44 -36.10 -40.78
CA SER A 28 -27.39 -36.75 -39.88
C SER A 28 -26.86 -38.12 -39.42
N LEU A 29 -26.23 -38.87 -40.33
CA LEU A 29 -25.57 -40.14 -40.01
C LEU A 29 -24.38 -39.93 -39.06
N ASN A 30 -23.56 -38.90 -39.30
CA ASN A 30 -22.43 -38.56 -38.43
C ASN A 30 -22.89 -38.16 -37.02
N THR A 31 -23.96 -37.38 -36.91
CA THR A 31 -24.56 -36.98 -35.63
C THR A 31 -25.12 -38.19 -34.88
N LEU A 32 -25.79 -39.11 -35.57
CA LEU A 32 -26.30 -40.35 -34.97
C LEU A 32 -25.17 -41.27 -34.50
N ASN A 33 -24.09 -41.37 -35.27
CA ASN A 33 -22.89 -42.12 -34.89
C ASN A 33 -22.21 -41.53 -33.65
N TYR A 34 -22.17 -40.20 -33.54
CA TYR A 34 -21.68 -39.54 -32.33
C TYR A 34 -22.61 -39.79 -31.13
N ALA A 35 -23.93 -39.65 -31.30
CA ALA A 35 -24.90 -39.96 -30.25
C ALA A 35 -24.79 -41.41 -29.75
N LYS A 36 -24.58 -42.36 -30.67
CA LYS A 36 -24.35 -43.78 -30.36
C LYS A 36 -23.12 -43.99 -29.48
N ARG A 37 -22.02 -43.27 -29.76
CA ARG A 37 -20.81 -43.29 -28.92
C ARG A 37 -21.04 -42.62 -27.57
N ALA A 38 -21.69 -41.45 -27.56
CA ALA A 38 -21.98 -40.70 -26.34
C ALA A 38 -22.88 -41.48 -25.37
N ARG A 39 -23.81 -42.29 -25.88
CA ARG A 39 -24.65 -43.20 -25.08
C ARG A 39 -23.83 -44.19 -24.24
N ASN A 40 -22.65 -44.57 -24.70
CA ASN A 40 -21.80 -45.55 -24.02
C ASN A 40 -20.97 -44.92 -22.89
N ILE A 41 -20.99 -43.59 -22.73
CA ILE A 41 -20.30 -42.90 -21.64
C ILE A 41 -21.08 -43.14 -20.34
N GLN A 42 -20.43 -43.76 -19.37
CA GLN A 42 -21.02 -44.04 -18.06
C GLN A 42 -20.62 -42.95 -17.07
N ASN A 43 -21.59 -42.15 -16.61
CA ASN A 43 -21.39 -41.19 -15.53
C ASN A 43 -21.71 -41.82 -14.17
N ARG A 44 -20.96 -41.47 -13.14
CA ARG A 44 -21.19 -41.89 -11.75
C ARG A 44 -21.76 -40.73 -10.97
N ALA A 45 -23.05 -40.48 -11.17
CA ALA A 45 -23.76 -39.42 -10.44
C ALA A 45 -23.96 -39.82 -8.98
N THR A 46 -23.35 -39.06 -8.08
CA THR A 46 -23.49 -39.16 -6.62
C THR A 46 -24.15 -37.90 -6.09
N VAL A 47 -25.04 -38.03 -5.10
CA VAL A 47 -25.64 -36.85 -4.47
C VAL A 47 -24.52 -36.04 -3.82
N ASN A 48 -24.39 -34.79 -4.23
CA ASN A 48 -23.43 -33.86 -3.68
C ASN A 48 -23.90 -33.39 -2.30
N CYS A 49 -23.92 -34.29 -1.32
CA CYS A 49 -24.10 -33.95 0.09
C CYS A 49 -22.79 -33.34 0.61
N ARG A 50 -22.37 -32.21 0.03
CA ARG A 50 -21.36 -31.36 0.68
C ARG A 50 -22.13 -30.39 1.53
N GLY A 51 -22.08 -30.57 2.84
CA GLY A 51 -22.25 -29.45 3.73
C GLY A 51 -21.26 -28.38 3.26
N GLU A 52 -21.78 -27.24 2.83
CA GLU A 52 -21.07 -25.97 2.73
C GLU A 52 -19.95 -25.79 3.79
N PRO A 53 -20.13 -26.21 5.08
CA PRO A 53 -19.08 -26.16 6.09
C PRO A 53 -17.77 -26.86 5.71
N ASP A 54 -17.75 -27.97 4.97
CA ASP A 54 -16.50 -28.72 4.73
C ASP A 54 -15.61 -28.05 3.70
N ARG A 55 -16.20 -27.41 2.69
CA ARG A 55 -15.46 -26.63 1.70
C ARG A 55 -14.94 -25.34 2.32
N ILE A 56 -15.76 -24.68 3.14
CA ILE A 56 -15.35 -23.48 3.89
C ILE A 56 -14.25 -23.84 4.90
N LYS A 57 -14.37 -24.93 5.65
CA LYS A 57 -13.32 -25.41 6.57
C LYS A 57 -12.03 -25.77 5.83
N ALA A 58 -12.11 -26.44 4.69
CA ALA A 58 -10.93 -26.76 3.89
C ALA A 58 -10.23 -25.50 3.36
N LEU A 59 -11.01 -24.51 2.90
CA LEU A 59 -10.49 -23.22 2.45
C LEU A 59 -9.88 -22.42 3.61
N ARG A 60 -10.54 -22.37 4.77
CA ARG A 60 -10.02 -21.73 5.99
C ARG A 60 -8.71 -22.39 6.44
N ARG A 61 -8.63 -23.71 6.48
CA ARG A 61 -7.38 -24.44 6.77
C ARG A 61 -6.27 -24.17 5.76
N ALA A 62 -6.61 -24.05 4.48
CA ALA A 62 -5.64 -23.72 3.45
C ALA A 62 -5.08 -22.30 3.63
N LEU A 63 -5.94 -21.34 3.98
CA LEU A 63 -5.55 -19.97 4.33
C LEU A 63 -4.69 -19.92 5.60
N GLU A 64 -5.10 -20.60 6.68
CA GLU A 64 -4.32 -20.70 7.92
C GLU A 64 -2.94 -21.34 7.67
N ASN A 65 -2.87 -22.40 6.86
CA ASN A 65 -1.60 -23.04 6.51
C ASN A 65 -0.70 -22.11 5.70
N ARG A 66 -1.26 -21.32 4.79
CA ARG A 66 -0.53 -20.30 4.04
C ARG A 66 0.00 -19.21 4.98
N GLN A 67 -0.84 -18.67 5.85
CA GLN A 67 -0.45 -17.66 6.84
C GLN A 67 0.62 -18.17 7.82
N ARG A 68 0.53 -19.45 8.23
CA ARG A 68 1.58 -20.13 9.04
C ARG A 68 2.89 -20.32 8.28
N SER A 69 2.82 -20.57 6.97
CA SER A 69 4.02 -20.68 6.14
C SER A 69 4.68 -19.32 5.92
N GLU A 70 3.89 -18.25 5.76
CA GLU A 70 4.38 -16.88 5.62
C GLU A 70 5.02 -16.40 6.93
N THR A 71 4.40 -16.65 8.09
CA THR A 71 5.02 -16.36 9.41
C THR A 71 6.28 -17.18 9.68
N ARG A 72 6.40 -18.41 9.16
CA ARG A 72 7.66 -19.20 9.24
C ARG A 72 8.76 -18.68 8.32
N ILE A 73 8.42 -18.08 7.18
CA ILE A 73 9.41 -17.47 6.26
C ILE A 73 9.92 -16.15 6.85
N ILE A 74 9.03 -15.35 7.45
CA ILE A 74 9.41 -14.10 8.16
C ILE A 74 10.28 -14.41 9.39
N ALA A 75 9.96 -15.47 10.14
CA ALA A 75 10.78 -15.90 11.29
C ALA A 75 12.13 -16.54 10.91
N ARG A 76 12.32 -16.94 9.64
CA ARG A 76 13.59 -17.49 9.13
C ARG A 76 14.43 -16.48 8.35
N SER A 77 13.86 -15.34 7.93
CA SER A 77 14.66 -14.19 7.53
C SER A 77 15.21 -13.53 8.78
N ASP A 78 16.43 -13.90 9.12
CA ASP A 78 17.27 -13.27 10.12
C ASP A 78 17.18 -11.73 9.99
N PRO A 79 16.46 -11.01 10.88
CA PRO A 79 16.23 -9.57 10.73
C PRO A 79 17.55 -8.80 10.75
N GLU A 80 18.58 -9.35 11.41
CA GLU A 80 19.91 -8.74 11.48
C GLU A 80 20.60 -8.62 10.11
N LYS A 81 20.42 -9.58 9.19
CA LYS A 81 21.15 -9.53 7.91
C LYS A 81 20.57 -8.56 6.89
N ARG A 82 19.29 -8.21 7.00
CA ARG A 82 18.64 -7.20 6.13
C ARG A 82 18.71 -5.78 6.69
N LEU A 83 18.81 -5.62 8.01
CA LEU A 83 18.91 -4.31 8.66
C LEU A 83 20.30 -3.70 8.54
N ARG A 84 21.36 -4.51 8.51
CA ARG A 84 22.76 -4.01 8.56
C ARG A 84 23.16 -3.06 7.42
N PRO A 85 22.81 -3.29 6.14
CA PRO A 85 23.13 -2.33 5.08
C PRO A 85 22.36 -1.01 5.23
N PHE A 86 21.07 -1.09 5.54
CA PHE A 86 20.20 0.08 5.67
C PHE A 86 20.52 0.91 6.93
N GLU A 87 20.82 0.27 8.07
CA GLU A 87 21.26 0.94 9.29
C GLU A 87 22.59 1.67 9.13
N LEU A 88 23.53 1.10 8.35
CA LEU A 88 24.81 1.75 8.06
C LEU A 88 24.60 2.99 7.19
N ASP A 89 23.72 2.93 6.20
CA ASP A 89 23.42 4.06 5.33
C ASP A 89 22.65 5.16 6.07
N VAL A 90 21.70 4.80 6.93
CA VAL A 90 21.01 5.76 7.82
C VAL A 90 22.00 6.43 8.78
N ARG A 91 22.93 5.67 9.39
CA ARG A 91 23.95 6.25 10.29
C ARG A 91 24.90 7.19 9.56
N LYS A 92 25.29 6.87 8.32
CA LYS A 92 26.13 7.75 7.49
C LYS A 92 25.40 9.04 7.14
N LEU A 93 24.15 8.95 6.66
CA LEU A 93 23.33 10.12 6.33
C LEU A 93 23.04 10.99 7.57
N GLN A 94 22.83 10.37 8.73
CA GLN A 94 22.68 11.09 10.00
C GLN A 94 23.97 11.82 10.42
N ALA A 95 25.13 11.18 10.27
CA ALA A 95 26.42 11.82 10.57
C ALA A 95 26.71 12.99 9.61
N GLU A 96 26.39 12.83 8.32
CA GLU A 96 26.53 13.86 7.31
C GLU A 96 25.58 15.06 7.57
N SER A 97 24.32 14.79 7.90
CA SER A 97 23.34 15.82 8.28
C SER A 97 23.79 16.58 9.55
N ALA A 98 24.30 15.88 10.56
CA ALA A 98 24.84 16.51 11.76
C ALA A 98 26.04 17.42 11.43
N HIS A 99 26.93 16.98 10.53
CA HIS A 99 28.07 17.78 10.08
C HIS A 99 27.63 19.07 9.38
N TYR A 100 26.71 18.98 8.41
CA TYR A 100 26.18 20.17 7.75
C TYR A 100 25.48 21.12 8.72
N ARG A 101 24.73 20.60 9.69
CA ARG A 101 24.09 21.43 10.74
C ARG A 101 25.11 22.21 11.55
N THR A 102 26.17 21.55 12.03
CA THR A 102 27.24 22.23 12.78
C THR A 102 27.96 23.27 11.94
N CYS A 103 28.22 22.97 10.66
CA CYS A 103 28.81 23.93 9.73
C CYS A 103 27.91 25.17 9.56
N THR A 104 26.62 24.97 9.29
CA THR A 104 25.64 26.04 9.15
C THR A 104 25.51 26.88 10.43
N ASP A 105 25.45 26.25 11.61
CA ASP A 105 25.39 26.95 12.89
C ASP A 105 26.63 27.82 13.13
N SER A 106 27.82 27.31 12.78
CA SER A 106 29.07 28.06 12.90
C SER A 106 29.12 29.27 11.96
N ALA A 107 28.66 29.12 10.72
CA ALA A 107 28.58 30.18 9.73
C ALA A 107 27.55 31.24 10.14
N TYR A 108 26.38 30.83 10.65
CA TYR A 108 25.35 31.71 11.17
C TYR A 108 25.90 32.61 12.29
N ARG A 109 26.64 32.03 13.25
CA ARG A 109 27.23 32.78 14.35
C ARG A 109 28.24 33.83 13.86
N LEU A 110 29.14 33.45 12.95
CA LEU A 110 30.14 34.36 12.38
C LEU A 110 29.50 35.51 11.58
N LEU A 111 28.46 35.21 10.80
CA LEU A 111 27.77 36.22 10.00
C LEU A 111 26.94 37.19 10.87
N THR A 112 26.42 36.69 12.00
CA THR A 112 25.75 37.52 13.01
C THR A 112 26.74 38.45 13.70
N GLU A 113 27.94 37.96 14.05
CA GLU A 113 29.03 38.77 14.61
C GLU A 113 29.48 39.86 13.61
N LEU A 114 29.71 39.51 12.33
CA LEU A 114 30.07 40.46 11.27
C LEU A 114 29.01 41.53 11.01
N GLN A 115 27.72 41.19 11.14
CA GLN A 115 26.64 42.17 11.05
C GLN A 115 26.69 43.18 12.21
N GLY A 116 27.09 42.76 13.41
CA GLY A 116 27.24 43.62 14.58
C GLY A 116 28.42 44.59 14.51
N GLU A 117 29.50 44.22 13.81
CA GLU A 117 30.70 45.04 13.64
C GLU A 117 30.54 46.18 12.61
N GLY A 118 29.48 46.16 11.79
CA GLY A 118 29.14 47.26 10.88
C GLY A 118 30.12 47.47 9.72
N THR A 119 30.96 46.48 9.41
CA THR A 119 32.02 46.56 8.39
C THR A 119 31.54 46.26 6.95
N LEU A 120 30.28 45.86 6.78
CA LEU A 120 29.72 45.39 5.52
C LEU A 120 29.10 46.52 4.69
N ASN A 121 29.26 46.46 3.36
CA ASN A 121 28.55 47.36 2.45
C ASN A 121 27.04 47.02 2.39
N ALA A 122 26.20 47.96 1.96
CA ALA A 122 24.73 47.78 1.98
C ALA A 122 24.24 46.54 1.20
N GLY A 123 24.90 46.19 0.10
CA GLY A 123 24.56 45.00 -0.70
C GLY A 123 24.99 43.69 -0.03
N GLN A 124 26.14 43.67 0.63
CA GLN A 124 26.63 42.52 1.42
C GLN A 124 25.75 42.30 2.64
N LEU A 125 25.37 43.37 3.33
CA LEU A 125 24.47 43.31 4.48
C LEU A 125 23.10 42.73 4.10
N LEU A 126 22.56 43.10 2.94
CA LEU A 126 21.29 42.56 2.44
C LEU A 126 21.40 41.05 2.18
N ARG A 127 22.45 40.61 1.50
CA ARG A 127 22.69 39.18 1.20
C ARG A 127 22.88 38.35 2.47
N VAL A 128 23.59 38.90 3.46
CA VAL A 128 23.77 38.23 4.76
C VAL A 128 22.43 38.10 5.48
N LYS A 129 21.60 39.15 5.50
CA LYS A 129 20.26 39.10 6.10
C LYS A 129 19.34 38.11 5.40
N GLU A 130 19.32 38.09 4.07
CA GLU A 130 18.55 37.13 3.28
C GLU A 130 18.95 35.68 3.62
N TRP A 131 20.26 35.42 3.70
CA TRP A 131 20.76 34.10 4.05
C TRP A 131 20.44 33.70 5.49
N LEU A 132 20.57 34.61 6.47
CA LEU A 132 20.21 34.34 7.87
C LEU A 132 18.71 34.02 8.01
N CYS A 133 17.82 34.77 7.33
CA CYS A 133 16.38 34.49 7.33
C CYS A 133 16.07 33.12 6.73
N ALA A 134 16.70 32.76 5.59
CA ALA A 134 16.52 31.44 4.99
C ALA A 134 16.96 30.30 5.93
N VAL A 135 18.07 30.48 6.66
CA VAL A 135 18.55 29.50 7.65
C VAL A 135 17.61 29.39 8.84
N GLU A 136 17.04 30.49 9.32
CA GLU A 136 16.06 30.49 10.43
C GLU A 136 14.75 29.80 10.06
N GLU A 137 14.25 30.03 8.83
CA GLU A 137 13.06 29.37 8.30
C GLU A 137 13.25 27.84 8.26
N GLU A 138 14.38 27.36 7.73
CA GLU A 138 14.69 25.93 7.69
C GLU A 138 14.85 25.31 9.09
N ARG A 139 15.45 26.02 10.05
CA ARG A 139 15.57 25.55 11.45
C ARG A 139 14.22 25.46 12.15
N SER A 140 13.32 26.40 11.87
CA SER A 140 11.95 26.38 12.42
C SER A 140 11.13 25.21 11.87
N GLY A 141 11.25 24.90 10.57
CA GLY A 141 10.59 23.77 9.93
C GLY A 141 11.05 22.40 10.46
N LEU A 142 12.35 22.25 10.74
CA LEU A 142 12.91 21.01 11.30
C LEU A 142 12.54 20.81 12.78
N THR A 143 12.38 21.89 13.54
CA THR A 143 11.98 21.83 14.96
C THR A 143 10.53 21.34 15.12
N SER A 144 9.64 21.64 14.17
CA SER A 144 8.28 21.10 14.15
C SER A 144 8.19 19.63 13.71
N ALA A 145 9.19 19.10 13.01
CA ALA A 145 9.24 17.70 12.61
C ALA A 145 9.92 16.78 13.65
N SER A 146 10.66 17.34 14.62
CA SER A 146 11.20 16.63 15.77
C SER A 146 10.27 16.62 17.00
N GLY A 147 8.99 16.92 16.83
CA GLY A 147 7.98 16.95 17.88
C GLY A 147 7.48 15.56 18.28
N LEU A 148 8.31 14.78 18.98
CA LEU A 148 7.86 13.66 19.81
C LEU A 148 8.76 13.57 21.05
N ASP A 149 8.66 14.58 21.92
CA ASP A 149 8.76 14.44 23.37
C ASP A 149 8.50 15.80 24.03
N SER A 150 7.23 16.20 24.12
CA SER A 150 6.78 17.15 25.14
C SER A 150 5.27 17.13 25.19
N GLY A 151 4.75 16.38 26.16
CA GLY A 151 3.35 16.46 26.55
C GLY A 151 3.08 17.84 27.13
N ILE A 152 2.43 18.70 26.36
CA ILE A 152 1.47 19.70 26.82
C ILE A 152 0.38 19.74 25.74
N GLU A 153 -0.83 19.35 26.14
CA GLU A 153 -2.04 19.62 25.38
C GLU A 153 -2.22 21.14 25.28
N SER A 154 -2.41 21.65 24.07
CA SER A 154 -2.99 22.99 23.87
C SER A 154 -3.82 23.02 22.60
N SER A 155 -5.13 23.04 22.83
CA SER A 155 -6.18 23.45 21.92
C SER A 155 -5.85 24.78 21.24
N SER A 156 -5.81 24.82 19.90
CA SER A 156 -6.39 25.91 19.13
C SER A 156 -6.52 25.53 17.65
N THR A 157 -7.77 25.52 17.19
CA THR A 157 -8.20 25.24 15.83
C THR A 157 -7.99 26.46 14.92
N GLU A 158 -6.74 26.81 14.57
CA GLU A 158 -6.48 27.82 13.53
C GLU A 158 -5.34 27.49 12.55
N ASP A 159 -4.51 26.47 12.83
CA ASP A 159 -3.24 26.27 12.09
C ASP A 159 -3.35 25.41 10.80
N SER A 160 -4.55 24.93 10.45
CA SER A 160 -4.75 24.06 9.29
C SER A 160 -4.67 24.76 7.92
N THR A 161 -4.65 26.09 7.88
CA THR A 161 -4.68 26.85 6.61
C THR A 161 -3.29 27.29 6.13
N ALA A 162 -2.29 27.39 7.02
CA ALA A 162 -0.92 27.75 6.67
C ALA A 162 -0.16 26.57 6.03
N LEU A 163 -0.37 25.35 6.55
CA LEU A 163 0.29 24.13 6.06
C LEU A 163 -0.10 23.76 4.61
N LYS A 164 -1.32 24.13 4.18
CA LYS A 164 -1.79 23.91 2.79
C LYS A 164 -1.07 24.80 1.77
N ARG A 165 -0.67 26.01 2.16
CA ARG A 165 0.04 26.96 1.27
C ARG A 165 1.48 26.53 1.00
N GLY A 166 2.17 25.93 2.00
CA GLY A 166 3.53 25.41 1.84
C GLY A 166 3.62 24.18 0.92
N ARG A 167 2.64 23.26 0.99
CA ARG A 167 2.58 22.09 0.09
C ARG A 167 2.36 22.45 -1.38
N ALA A 168 1.61 23.52 -1.66
CA ALA A 168 1.38 24.00 -3.02
C ALA A 168 2.66 24.58 -3.67
N ALA A 169 3.53 25.22 -2.88
CA ALA A 169 4.79 25.78 -3.37
C ALA A 169 5.82 24.69 -3.72
N LEU A 170 5.87 23.60 -2.94
CA LEU A 170 6.81 22.49 -3.16
C LEU A 170 6.40 21.62 -4.35
N ASN A 171 5.09 21.45 -4.61
CA ASN A 171 4.60 20.77 -5.82
C ASN A 171 5.02 21.49 -7.11
N ASN A 172 5.10 22.82 -7.10
CA ASN A 172 5.53 23.60 -8.28
C ASN A 172 7.03 23.48 -8.57
N GLN A 173 7.84 22.93 -7.65
CA GLN A 173 9.29 22.78 -7.83
C GLN A 173 9.67 21.44 -8.48
N TRP A 174 8.87 20.38 -8.31
CA TRP A 174 9.11 19.06 -8.92
C TRP A 174 8.89 19.07 -10.44
N ASP A 175 8.05 19.96 -10.95
CA ASP A 175 7.80 20.16 -12.39
C ASP A 175 9.01 20.69 -13.18
N LEU A 176 10.05 21.18 -12.49
CA LEU A 176 11.23 21.76 -13.12
C LEU A 176 12.39 20.75 -13.32
N PHE A 177 12.28 19.54 -12.75
CA PHE A 177 13.37 18.55 -12.75
C PHE A 177 13.09 17.33 -13.66
N MET A 178 11.98 17.30 -14.38
CA MET A 178 11.69 16.26 -15.37
C MET A 178 12.16 16.67 -16.77
N PRO A 179 12.86 15.80 -17.52
CA PRO A 179 13.19 16.05 -18.91
C PRO A 179 11.91 16.27 -19.71
N LYS A 180 11.78 17.44 -20.35
CA LYS A 180 10.69 17.73 -21.29
C LYS A 180 10.95 16.97 -22.59
N ASP A 181 10.45 15.74 -22.68
CA ASP A 181 10.20 15.11 -23.98
C ASP A 181 8.95 15.76 -24.62
N PRO A 182 8.92 16.06 -25.94
CA PRO A 182 7.91 16.98 -26.48
C PRO A 182 6.51 16.39 -26.74
N ASP A 183 6.25 15.09 -26.53
CA ASP A 183 5.03 14.45 -27.06
C ASP A 183 4.28 13.55 -26.05
N HIS A 184 4.11 13.97 -24.80
CA HIS A 184 3.16 13.32 -23.89
C HIS A 184 2.10 14.29 -23.36
N VAL A 185 0.87 13.95 -23.70
CA VAL A 185 -0.38 14.55 -23.25
C VAL A 185 -0.34 14.71 -21.73
N LYS A 186 -0.56 15.95 -21.24
CA LYS A 186 -0.86 16.21 -19.84
C LYS A 186 -2.22 15.58 -19.51
N GLU A 187 -2.24 14.29 -19.22
CA GLU A 187 -3.37 13.67 -18.55
C GLU A 187 -3.33 14.09 -17.07
N ASP A 188 -4.49 14.49 -16.57
CA ASP A 188 -4.69 15.10 -15.26
C ASP A 188 -4.69 14.01 -14.17
N TRP A 189 -3.49 13.51 -13.82
CA TRP A 189 -3.28 12.47 -12.79
C TRP A 189 -3.47 12.96 -11.34
N SER A 190 -3.95 14.19 -11.17
CA SER A 190 -4.11 14.86 -9.88
C SER A 190 -5.22 14.19 -9.05
N GLY A 191 -6.37 13.96 -9.67
CA GLY A 191 -7.57 13.41 -9.00
C GLY A 191 -7.41 11.96 -8.58
N ASP A 192 -6.90 11.11 -9.47
CA ASP A 192 -6.68 9.68 -9.19
C ASP A 192 -5.71 9.45 -8.03
N ARG A 193 -4.72 10.33 -7.86
CA ARG A 193 -3.78 10.26 -6.73
C ARG A 193 -4.46 10.64 -5.41
N GLU A 194 -5.30 11.66 -5.40
CA GLU A 194 -6.03 12.08 -4.19
C GLU A 194 -7.08 11.05 -3.76
N ASP A 195 -7.78 10.44 -4.72
CA ASP A 195 -8.74 9.37 -4.47
C ASP A 195 -8.05 8.10 -3.95
N TYR A 196 -6.88 7.76 -4.51
CA TYR A 196 -6.07 6.63 -4.05
C TYR A 196 -5.54 6.82 -2.61
N ILE A 197 -5.07 8.03 -2.29
CA ILE A 197 -4.62 8.38 -0.93
C ILE A 197 -5.79 8.32 0.05
N SER A 198 -6.94 8.86 -0.32
CA SER A 198 -8.16 8.83 0.50
C SER A 198 -8.62 7.40 0.76
N HIS A 199 -8.54 6.53 -0.26
CA HIS A 199 -8.85 5.11 -0.13
C HIS A 199 -7.91 4.39 0.85
N LEU A 200 -6.60 4.63 0.74
CA LEU A 200 -5.60 4.05 1.64
C LEU A 200 -5.80 4.53 3.08
N GLN A 201 -6.08 5.82 3.29
CA GLN A 201 -6.36 6.37 4.62
C GLN A 201 -7.61 5.74 5.25
N ALA A 202 -8.69 5.57 4.49
CA ALA A 202 -9.90 4.91 4.96
C ALA A 202 -9.69 3.40 5.23
N GLN A 203 -8.72 2.77 4.57
CA GLN A 203 -8.36 1.38 4.81
C GLN A 203 -7.51 1.23 6.08
N ILE A 204 -6.56 2.14 6.32
CA ILE A 204 -5.75 2.17 7.54
C ILE A 204 -6.65 2.38 8.76
N GLN A 205 -7.56 3.36 8.72
CA GLN A 205 -8.46 3.65 9.83
C GLN A 205 -9.38 2.47 10.18
N ARG A 206 -9.85 1.73 9.17
CA ARG A 206 -10.63 0.50 9.38
C ARG A 206 -9.82 -0.59 10.07
N LEU A 207 -8.59 -0.82 9.62
CA LEU A 207 -7.70 -1.82 10.23
C LEU A 207 -7.30 -1.45 11.67
N GLU A 208 -7.12 -0.17 11.95
CA GLU A 208 -6.88 0.34 13.30
C GLU A 208 -8.07 0.06 14.21
N GLN A 209 -9.30 0.33 13.74
CA GLN A 209 -10.52 0.03 14.49
C GLN A 209 -10.70 -1.48 14.74
N GLU A 210 -10.46 -2.31 13.72
CA GLU A 210 -10.51 -3.76 13.89
C GLU A 210 -9.48 -4.23 14.93
N ASN A 211 -8.26 -3.70 14.90
CA ASN A 211 -7.25 -4.01 15.90
C ASN A 211 -7.65 -3.57 17.31
N THR A 212 -8.28 -2.41 17.47
CA THR A 212 -8.78 -1.98 18.79
C THR A 212 -9.88 -2.91 19.29
N ASP A 213 -10.78 -3.34 18.41
CA ASP A 213 -11.88 -4.25 18.76
C ASP A 213 -11.34 -5.65 19.12
N PHE A 214 -10.32 -6.13 18.40
CA PHE A 214 -9.65 -7.39 18.72
C PHE A 214 -8.94 -7.35 20.07
N LEU A 215 -8.25 -6.25 20.39
CA LEU A 215 -7.58 -6.08 21.68
C LEU A 215 -8.59 -6.05 22.83
N ALA A 216 -9.69 -5.34 22.68
CA ALA A 216 -10.77 -5.31 23.67
C ALA A 216 -11.38 -6.71 23.90
N ALA A 217 -11.67 -7.45 22.82
CA ALA A 217 -12.19 -8.81 22.94
C ALA A 217 -11.19 -9.77 23.60
N LEU A 218 -9.89 -9.56 23.41
CA LEU A 218 -8.84 -10.35 24.04
C LEU A 218 -8.71 -10.02 25.53
N GLU A 219 -8.87 -8.75 25.91
CA GLU A 219 -8.90 -8.30 27.30
C GLU A 219 -10.11 -8.91 28.04
N ASP A 220 -11.31 -8.86 27.45
CA ASP A 220 -12.53 -9.49 28.00
C ASP A 220 -12.35 -11.01 28.18
N ALA A 221 -11.74 -11.69 27.20
CA ALA A 221 -11.48 -13.13 27.27
C ALA A 221 -10.46 -13.47 28.36
N MET A 222 -9.43 -12.64 28.56
CA MET A 222 -8.46 -12.78 29.63
C MET A 222 -9.10 -12.56 31.00
N GLU A 223 -10.01 -11.60 31.13
CA GLU A 223 -10.69 -11.30 32.38
C GLU A 223 -11.67 -12.42 32.78
N GLN A 224 -12.37 -13.02 31.81
CA GLN A 224 -13.19 -14.22 32.04
C GLN A 224 -12.36 -15.43 32.50
N TYR A 225 -11.15 -15.61 31.98
CA TYR A 225 -10.26 -16.70 32.38
C TYR A 225 -9.71 -16.51 33.79
N LYS A 226 -9.55 -15.26 34.25
CA LYS A 226 -9.07 -14.93 35.60
C LYS A 226 -10.13 -15.13 36.69
N GLN A 227 -11.41 -15.18 36.31
CA GLN A 227 -12.55 -15.39 37.22
C GLN A 227 -12.92 -16.87 37.41
N GLN A 228 -12.30 -17.79 36.65
CA GLN A 228 -12.42 -19.25 36.80
C GLN A 228 -11.27 -19.82 37.65
#